data_AF-A0A2E7VH78-F1
#
_entry.id   AF-A0A2E7VH78-F1
#
_cell.length_a   1.000
_cell.length_b   1.000
_cell.length_c   1.000
_cell.angle_alpha   90.00
_cell.angle_beta   90.00
_cell.angle_gamma   90.00
#
_symmetry.space_group_name_H-M   'P 1'
#
loop_
_entity.id
_entity.type
_entity.pdbx_description
1 polymer ?
#
loop_
_entity_poly.entity_id
_entity_poly.type
_entity_poly.pdbx_seq_one_letter_code
_entity_poly.pdbx_strand_id
1 'polypeptide(L)'
;MNLINRLSLAKLNWSKANAMKRLTRLLAVWLLTGFLTYPAEAGPGDEKGSILQLAGITIEDGMVELSVSIAELFDWESIKFVSVKTFPNDPPWFPPTRHELTFGHHEVGIMEWFQFDYIETGKYKTTGDFTVEASIGRGTIGGEFDPATNLLIFDGLDYEPMMKSPTITVKASADLKSWKKVSRLEAVAKNFKWGKPVAVRFKLTAAAQRYFVIQIYED
;
A
#
# COMPACT_ATOMS: atom_id res chain seq x y z
N MET A 1 -0.63 25.98 32.30
CA MET A 1 -0.91 24.61 32.80
C MET A 1 -2.26 24.65 33.49
N ASN A 2 -3.27 23.81 33.21
CA ASN A 2 -3.22 22.46 32.69
C ASN A 2 -4.46 22.16 31.82
N LEU A 3 -4.25 21.46 30.69
CA LEU A 3 -5.11 21.42 29.50
C LEU A 3 -6.16 20.29 29.57
N ILE A 4 -6.88 20.16 30.69
CA ILE A 4 -7.91 19.13 30.90
C ILE A 4 -9.22 19.46 30.15
N ASN A 5 -9.34 20.63 29.52
CA ASN A 5 -10.58 21.12 28.90
C ASN A 5 -10.56 21.25 27.37
N ARG A 6 -9.78 20.44 26.64
CA ARG A 6 -9.87 20.42 25.15
C ARG A 6 -10.19 19.06 24.51
N LEU A 7 -10.40 18.00 25.30
CA LEU A 7 -10.74 16.68 24.78
C LEU A 7 -12.25 16.41 24.63
N SER A 8 -13.13 17.41 24.83
CA SER A 8 -14.59 17.24 24.75
C SER A 8 -15.27 17.80 23.49
N LEU A 9 -14.52 18.19 22.44
CA LEU A 9 -15.10 18.90 21.28
C LEU A 9 -14.71 18.38 19.88
N ALA A 10 -14.39 17.10 19.72
CA ALA A 10 -14.24 16.48 18.39
C ALA A 10 -15.09 15.21 18.16
N LYS A 11 -16.14 15.01 18.97
CA LYS A 11 -17.35 14.30 18.52
C LYS A 11 -18.27 15.31 17.85
N LEU A 12 -17.94 15.70 16.63
CA LEU A 12 -18.86 16.44 15.76
C LEU A 12 -18.71 15.91 14.34
N ASN A 13 -19.73 15.18 13.90
CA ASN A 13 -20.11 14.95 12.51
C ASN A 13 -19.00 14.74 11.46
N TRP A 14 -18.79 13.48 11.10
CA TRP A 14 -18.37 13.16 9.72
C TRP A 14 -19.31 12.13 9.09
N SER A 15 -20.61 12.35 9.23
CA SER A 15 -21.54 11.99 8.16
C SER A 15 -21.39 13.04 7.06
N LYS A 16 -21.03 12.60 5.84
CA LYS A 16 -20.74 13.41 4.64
C LYS A 16 -19.43 14.21 4.65
N ALA A 17 -18.34 13.56 4.25
CA ALA A 17 -17.53 14.14 3.17
C ALA A 17 -17.05 13.04 2.24
N ASN A 18 -17.97 12.65 1.36
CA ASN A 18 -17.61 12.15 0.05
C ASN A 18 -16.98 13.32 -0.71
N ALA A 19 -15.65 13.44 -0.68
CA ALA A 19 -14.90 14.41 -1.44
C ALA A 19 -13.51 13.83 -1.72
N MET A 20 -13.32 13.38 -2.97
CA MET A 20 -12.01 13.02 -3.54
C MET A 20 -10.93 13.99 -3.07
N LYS A 21 -10.04 13.53 -2.17
CA LYS A 21 -8.80 14.23 -1.86
C LYS A 21 -7.79 13.85 -2.93
N ARG A 22 -7.74 14.67 -3.97
CA ARG A 22 -6.74 14.54 -5.03
C ARG A 22 -5.39 14.98 -4.48
N LEU A 23 -4.61 14.04 -3.97
CA LEU A 23 -3.31 14.34 -3.39
C LEU A 23 -2.24 14.24 -4.48
N THR A 24 -1.53 15.34 -4.73
CA THR A 24 -0.49 15.43 -5.77
C THR A 24 0.86 15.56 -5.09
N ARG A 25 1.61 14.47 -4.92
CA ARG A 25 2.96 14.49 -4.32
C ARG A 25 4.04 14.29 -5.39
N LEU A 26 5.15 15.02 -5.25
CA LEU A 26 6.28 15.07 -6.20
C LEU A 26 7.56 14.60 -5.50
N LEU A 27 8.18 13.52 -5.99
CA LEU A 27 9.54 13.11 -5.60
C LEU A 27 10.49 13.42 -6.76
N ALA A 28 11.56 14.17 -6.51
CA ALA A 28 12.63 14.45 -7.48
C ALA A 28 13.84 13.54 -7.21
N VAL A 29 14.29 12.82 -8.24
CA VAL A 29 15.41 11.88 -8.19
C VAL A 29 16.47 12.28 -9.23
N TRP A 30 17.73 12.34 -8.79
CA TRP A 30 18.89 12.70 -9.60
C TRP A 30 19.64 11.44 -10.05
N LEU A 31 19.91 11.30 -11.35
CA LEU A 31 20.67 10.17 -11.91
C LEU A 31 21.73 10.69 -12.90
N LEU A 32 23.01 10.53 -12.54
CA LEU A 32 24.15 10.74 -13.43
C LEU A 32 24.60 9.38 -13.96
N THR A 33 24.45 9.14 -15.26
CA THR A 33 25.08 7.99 -15.92
C THR A 33 26.56 8.27 -16.18
N GLY A 34 27.41 7.51 -15.50
CA GLY A 34 28.86 7.50 -15.64
C GLY A 34 29.44 6.82 -14.41
N PHE A 35 29.98 5.61 -14.60
CA PHE A 35 30.61 4.76 -13.59
C PHE A 35 31.04 5.49 -12.31
N LEU A 36 30.29 5.27 -11.22
CA LEU A 36 30.67 5.28 -9.82
C LEU A 36 29.36 5.15 -9.02
N THR A 37 29.27 4.13 -8.16
CA THR A 37 28.16 3.96 -7.20
C THR A 37 28.11 5.16 -6.27
N TYR A 38 27.19 6.09 -6.52
CA TYR A 38 26.85 7.16 -5.57
C TYR A 38 25.44 6.92 -5.02
N PRO A 39 25.22 7.12 -3.71
CA PRO A 39 23.89 7.01 -3.12
C PRO A 39 22.99 8.12 -3.69
N ALA A 40 21.80 7.75 -4.17
CA ALA A 40 20.79 8.70 -4.56
C ALA A 40 20.18 9.35 -3.31
N GLU A 41 20.26 10.68 -3.20
CA GLU A 41 19.64 11.43 -2.10
C GLU A 41 18.25 11.94 -2.51
N ALA A 42 17.25 11.68 -1.66
CA ALA A 42 15.88 12.17 -1.82
C ALA A 42 15.76 13.61 -1.29
N GLY A 43 15.13 14.50 -2.05
CA GLY A 43 14.80 15.87 -1.61
C GLY A 43 13.63 15.93 -0.62
N PRO A 44 13.46 17.04 0.13
CA PRO A 44 12.51 17.13 1.24
C PRO A 44 11.05 17.07 0.77
N GLY A 45 10.29 16.13 1.34
CA GLY A 45 8.83 16.03 1.19
C GLY A 45 8.09 16.93 2.18
N ASP A 46 6.97 17.47 1.75
CA ASP A 46 6.06 18.37 2.46
C ASP A 46 5.30 17.66 3.61
N GLU A 47 5.40 18.23 4.81
CA GLU A 47 4.85 17.70 6.06
C GLU A 47 3.32 17.68 6.08
N LYS A 48 2.73 16.47 5.98
CA LYS A 48 1.67 15.88 6.83
C LYS A 48 0.82 14.89 6.02
N GLY A 49 0.81 13.65 6.48
CA GLY A 49 0.19 12.49 5.82
C GLY A 49 1.19 11.82 4.87
N SER A 50 1.34 10.50 4.98
CA SER A 50 2.22 9.57 4.25
C SER A 50 3.55 10.12 3.68
N ILE A 51 4.66 9.79 4.34
CA ILE A 51 6.01 10.10 3.86
C ILE A 51 6.37 9.14 2.72
N LEU A 52 6.40 9.62 1.49
CA LEU A 52 6.94 8.85 0.37
C LEU A 52 8.47 8.90 0.44
N GLN A 53 9.12 7.75 0.47
CA GLN A 53 10.58 7.66 0.48
C GLN A 53 11.07 6.80 -0.67
N LEU A 54 12.13 7.23 -1.33
CA LEU A 54 12.83 6.38 -2.28
C LEU A 54 13.50 5.24 -1.50
N ALA A 55 13.07 4.00 -1.76
CA ALA A 55 13.63 2.82 -1.13
C ALA A 55 14.85 2.27 -1.90
N GLY A 56 14.91 2.49 -3.21
CA GLY A 56 16.03 2.05 -4.02
C GLY A 56 15.90 2.39 -5.50
N ILE A 57 17.03 2.35 -6.19
CA ILE A 57 17.13 2.50 -7.64
C ILE A 57 18.12 1.44 -8.14
N THR A 58 17.69 0.67 -9.13
CA THR A 58 18.54 -0.29 -9.82
C THR A 58 18.50 -0.02 -11.31
N ILE A 59 19.66 -0.10 -11.98
CA ILE A 59 19.76 0.03 -13.43
C ILE A 59 20.51 -1.18 -13.96
N GLU A 60 19.82 -2.05 -14.67
CA GLU A 60 20.37 -3.27 -15.27
C GLU A 60 19.90 -3.37 -16.73
N ASP A 61 20.83 -3.58 -17.65
CA ASP A 61 20.55 -3.77 -19.09
C ASP A 61 19.63 -2.70 -19.73
N GLY A 62 19.79 -1.44 -19.29
CA GLY A 62 18.97 -0.32 -19.77
C GLY A 62 17.54 -0.31 -19.22
N MET A 63 17.22 -1.16 -18.26
CA MET A 63 15.99 -1.12 -17.46
C MET A 63 16.27 -0.38 -16.15
N VAL A 64 15.40 0.55 -15.79
CA VAL A 64 15.41 1.22 -14.49
C VAL A 64 14.31 0.62 -13.65
N GLU A 65 14.66 0.20 -12.44
CA GLU A 65 13.73 -0.16 -11.38
C GLU A 65 13.81 0.91 -10.29
N LEU A 66 12.69 1.59 -10.02
CA LEU A 66 12.53 2.53 -8.92
C LEU A 66 11.67 1.88 -7.85
N SER A 67 12.21 1.71 -6.66
CA SER A 67 11.46 1.23 -5.49
C SER A 67 11.07 2.40 -4.61
N VAL A 68 9.78 2.56 -4.33
CA VAL A 68 9.25 3.64 -3.49
C VAL A 68 8.57 3.04 -2.27
N SER A 69 9.03 3.43 -1.08
CA SER A 69 8.35 3.16 0.17
C SER A 69 7.20 4.15 0.34
N ILE A 70 6.03 3.63 0.63
CA ILE A 70 4.83 4.40 0.92
C ILE A 70 4.58 4.25 2.42
N ALA A 71 4.91 5.27 3.21
CA ALA A 71 4.69 5.23 4.65
C ALA A 71 3.21 5.51 4.97
N GLU A 72 2.36 4.51 4.78
CA GLU A 72 0.97 4.55 5.25
C GLU A 72 0.89 4.04 6.68
N LEU A 73 0.06 4.71 7.50
CA LEU A 73 -0.26 4.22 8.83
C LEU A 73 -1.02 2.90 8.70
N PHE A 74 -0.80 1.99 9.63
CA PHE A 74 -1.57 0.76 9.68
C PHE A 74 -3.03 1.10 9.97
N ASP A 75 -3.92 0.60 9.13
CA ASP A 75 -5.36 0.77 9.27
C ASP A 75 -6.05 -0.52 8.81
N TRP A 76 -6.85 -1.09 9.71
CA TRP A 76 -7.60 -2.32 9.44
C TRP A 76 -8.57 -2.17 8.27
N GLU A 77 -9.13 -0.97 8.08
CA GLU A 77 -10.17 -0.73 7.07
C GLU A 77 -9.60 -0.54 5.66
N SER A 78 -8.35 -0.09 5.57
CA SER A 78 -7.64 0.15 4.32
C SER A 78 -6.86 -1.06 3.81
N ILE A 79 -6.62 -2.06 4.66
CA ILE A 79 -5.80 -3.24 4.35
C ILE A 79 -6.67 -4.47 4.11
N LYS A 80 -6.45 -5.14 2.97
CA LYS A 80 -6.99 -6.48 2.73
C LYS A 80 -5.96 -7.52 3.14
N PHE A 81 -6.35 -8.51 3.93
CA PHE A 81 -5.44 -9.58 4.35
C PHE A 81 -5.67 -10.82 3.48
N VAL A 82 -4.60 -11.39 2.92
CA VAL A 82 -4.69 -12.55 2.01
C VAL A 82 -3.86 -13.71 2.55
N SER A 83 -4.46 -14.88 2.75
CA SER A 83 -3.82 -16.02 3.42
C SER A 83 -2.56 -16.46 2.69
N VAL A 84 -1.41 -16.62 3.34
CA VAL A 84 -0.18 -17.13 2.70
C VAL A 84 -0.44 -18.47 2.01
N LYS A 85 -1.24 -19.32 2.64
CA LYS A 85 -1.67 -20.61 2.11
C LYS A 85 -2.68 -20.45 0.98
N THR A 86 -2.58 -21.34 -0.01
CA THR A 86 -3.56 -21.54 -1.08
C THR A 86 -4.35 -22.81 -0.81
N PHE A 87 -5.64 -22.80 -1.14
CA PHE A 87 -6.59 -23.86 -0.87
C PHE A 87 -7.24 -24.36 -2.17
N PRO A 88 -7.44 -25.68 -2.32
CA PRO A 88 -8.16 -26.23 -3.46
C PRO A 88 -9.63 -25.81 -3.39
N ASN A 89 -10.23 -25.50 -4.53
CA ASN A 89 -11.68 -25.29 -4.61
C ASN A 89 -12.42 -26.62 -4.73
N ASP A 90 -13.69 -26.60 -4.32
CA ASP A 90 -14.67 -27.64 -4.62
C ASP A 90 -15.78 -27.01 -5.46
N PRO A 91 -15.94 -27.37 -6.74
CA PRO A 91 -15.31 -28.48 -7.43
C PRO A 91 -13.84 -28.25 -7.88
N PRO A 92 -13.03 -29.34 -7.96
CA PRO A 92 -11.56 -29.28 -8.07
C PRO A 92 -11.02 -28.76 -9.41
N TRP A 93 -11.89 -28.52 -10.39
CA TRP A 93 -11.51 -27.91 -11.68
C TRP A 93 -11.47 -26.38 -11.63
N PHE A 94 -11.96 -25.75 -10.56
CA PHE A 94 -11.70 -24.33 -10.33
C PHE A 94 -10.27 -24.11 -9.85
N PRO A 95 -9.61 -23.01 -10.28
CA PRO A 95 -8.28 -22.67 -9.78
C PRO A 95 -8.27 -22.57 -8.26
N PRO A 96 -7.22 -23.04 -7.57
CA PRO A 96 -7.07 -22.86 -6.14
C PRO A 96 -7.15 -21.37 -5.74
N THR A 97 -7.77 -21.08 -4.60
CA THR A 97 -7.95 -19.72 -4.08
C THR A 97 -7.17 -19.51 -2.79
N ARG A 98 -6.85 -18.24 -2.50
CA ARG A 98 -6.37 -17.81 -1.19
C ARG A 98 -7.57 -17.21 -0.46
N HIS A 99 -7.61 -17.39 0.86
CA HIS A 99 -8.64 -16.76 1.67
C HIS A 99 -8.35 -15.26 1.76
N GLU A 100 -9.40 -14.45 1.74
CA GLU A 100 -9.29 -13.00 1.84
C GLU A 100 -10.13 -12.48 3.01
N LEU A 101 -9.52 -11.61 3.83
CA LEU A 101 -10.15 -10.95 4.95
C LEU A 101 -10.16 -9.45 4.69
N THR A 102 -11.33 -8.85 4.87
CA THR A 102 -11.49 -7.38 4.90
C THR A 102 -12.25 -6.98 6.15
N PHE A 103 -11.86 -5.86 6.72
CA PHE A 103 -12.53 -5.25 7.87
C PHE A 103 -13.07 -3.91 7.41
N GLY A 104 -14.34 -3.59 7.63
CA GLY A 104 -14.89 -2.28 7.30
C GLY A 104 -15.05 -1.95 5.81
N HIS A 105 -14.86 -2.92 4.89
CA HIS A 105 -14.82 -2.64 3.45
C HIS A 105 -16.11 -2.02 2.90
N HIS A 106 -17.25 -2.58 3.29
CA HIS A 106 -18.57 -2.08 2.89
C HIS A 106 -19.31 -1.38 4.04
N GLU A 107 -19.06 -1.80 5.28
CA GLU A 107 -19.67 -1.24 6.47
C GLU A 107 -18.70 -1.33 7.65
N VAL A 108 -18.42 -0.20 8.31
CA VAL A 108 -17.57 -0.14 9.51
C VAL A 108 -18.12 -1.06 10.60
N GLY A 109 -17.24 -1.86 11.21
CA GLY A 109 -17.63 -2.87 12.20
C GLY A 109 -18.11 -4.20 11.61
N ILE A 110 -18.21 -4.34 10.28
CA ILE A 110 -18.45 -5.60 9.59
C ILE A 110 -17.15 -6.11 8.97
N MET A 111 -16.87 -7.39 9.16
CA MET A 111 -15.81 -8.10 8.47
C MET A 111 -16.39 -9.03 7.42
N GLU A 112 -15.60 -9.27 6.39
CA GLU A 112 -15.89 -10.25 5.35
C GLU A 112 -14.71 -11.19 5.22
N TRP A 113 -15.02 -12.48 5.11
CA TRP A 113 -14.04 -13.53 4.98
C TRP A 113 -14.39 -14.43 3.80
N PHE A 114 -13.70 -14.18 2.70
CA PHE A 114 -13.78 -15.03 1.52
C PHE A 114 -12.96 -16.31 1.75
N GLN A 115 -13.61 -17.45 1.68
CA GLN A 115 -13.03 -18.79 1.82
C GLN A 115 -13.52 -19.64 0.64
N PHE A 116 -12.59 -20.23 -0.13
CA PHE A 116 -12.89 -21.05 -1.30
C PHE A 116 -13.72 -20.30 -2.37
N ASP A 117 -15.04 -20.45 -2.33
CA ASP A 117 -16.07 -19.85 -3.18
C ASP A 117 -17.19 -19.14 -2.38
N TYR A 118 -17.06 -19.04 -1.06
CA TYR A 118 -18.05 -18.48 -0.13
C TYR A 118 -17.51 -17.28 0.65
N ILE A 119 -18.40 -16.35 1.02
CA ILE A 119 -18.09 -15.21 1.90
C ILE A 119 -18.83 -15.39 3.23
N GLU A 120 -18.07 -15.52 4.32
CA GLU A 120 -18.61 -15.44 5.69
C GLU A 120 -18.53 -13.99 6.16
N THR A 121 -19.63 -13.45 6.70
CA THR A 121 -19.66 -12.09 7.25
C THR A 121 -19.89 -12.13 8.76
N GLY A 122 -19.31 -11.17 9.46
CA GLY A 122 -19.42 -11.08 10.92
C GLY A 122 -19.18 -9.68 11.42
N LYS A 123 -19.42 -9.48 12.71
CA LYS A 123 -19.06 -8.22 13.36
C LYS A 123 -17.61 -8.29 13.82
N TYR A 124 -16.86 -7.21 13.71
CA TYR A 124 -15.55 -7.11 14.31
C TYR A 124 -15.44 -5.90 15.23
N LYS A 125 -14.49 -5.97 16.16
CA LYS A 125 -14.03 -4.84 16.95
C LYS A 125 -12.52 -4.90 17.04
N THR A 126 -11.85 -3.77 16.93
CA THR A 126 -10.44 -3.65 17.27
C THR A 126 -10.30 -3.70 18.79
N THR A 127 -9.40 -4.54 19.30
CA THR A 127 -9.13 -4.69 20.75
C THR A 127 -7.83 -4.02 21.16
N GLY A 128 -7.06 -3.56 20.18
CA GLY A 128 -5.79 -2.85 20.29
C GLY A 128 -5.36 -2.38 18.90
N ASP A 129 -4.17 -1.77 18.80
CA ASP A 129 -3.67 -1.22 17.54
C ASP A 129 -3.50 -2.32 16.46
N PHE A 130 -3.04 -3.50 16.88
CA PHE A 130 -2.75 -4.64 16.02
C PHE A 130 -3.53 -5.91 16.39
N THR A 131 -4.64 -5.75 17.11
CA THR A 131 -5.49 -6.89 17.48
C THR A 131 -6.95 -6.63 17.15
N VAL A 132 -7.63 -7.69 16.70
CA VAL A 132 -9.04 -7.65 16.30
C VAL A 132 -9.76 -8.88 16.88
N GLU A 133 -11.04 -8.70 17.18
CA GLU A 133 -11.93 -9.79 17.56
C GLU A 133 -13.12 -9.80 16.60
N ALA A 134 -13.38 -10.96 16.01
CA ALA A 134 -14.41 -11.19 15.01
C ALA A 134 -15.45 -12.18 15.53
N SER A 135 -16.72 -11.79 15.49
CA SER A 135 -17.86 -12.64 15.81
C SER A 135 -18.57 -13.04 14.51
N ILE A 136 -18.36 -14.29 14.12
CA ILE A 136 -18.93 -14.93 12.93
C ILE A 136 -19.88 -16.06 13.35
N GLY A 137 -20.55 -16.72 12.39
CA GLY A 137 -21.61 -17.69 12.68
C GLY A 137 -21.15 -18.87 13.56
N ARG A 138 -19.88 -19.26 13.45
CA ARG A 138 -19.27 -20.36 14.22
C ARG A 138 -18.64 -19.97 15.56
N GLY A 139 -18.70 -18.70 15.94
CA GLY A 139 -18.17 -18.20 17.21
C GLY A 139 -17.26 -16.99 17.04
N THR A 140 -16.42 -16.76 18.05
CA THR A 140 -15.52 -15.60 18.10
C THR A 140 -14.09 -16.03 17.80
N ILE A 141 -13.45 -15.32 16.86
CA ILE A 141 -12.07 -15.55 16.43
C ILE A 141 -11.24 -14.30 16.72
N GLY A 142 -10.07 -14.48 17.33
CA GLY A 142 -9.08 -13.44 17.51
C GLY A 142 -8.14 -13.34 16.31
N GLY A 143 -7.76 -12.12 15.96
CA GLY A 143 -6.70 -11.81 15.01
C GLY A 143 -5.61 -10.97 15.65
N GLU A 144 -4.35 -11.31 15.39
CA GLU A 144 -3.19 -10.56 15.85
C GLU A 144 -2.24 -10.30 14.67
N PHE A 145 -2.02 -9.03 14.38
CA PHE A 145 -1.05 -8.59 13.40
C PHE A 145 0.30 -8.35 14.08
N ASP A 146 1.35 -8.97 13.56
CA ASP A 146 2.72 -8.77 14.03
C ASP A 146 3.48 -7.86 13.04
N PRO A 147 3.80 -6.62 13.42
CA PRO A 147 4.57 -5.71 12.57
C PRO A 147 5.99 -6.20 12.24
N ALA A 148 6.58 -7.08 13.06
CA ALA A 148 7.93 -7.59 12.82
C ALA A 148 7.96 -8.61 11.67
N THR A 149 6.98 -9.52 11.62
CA THR A 149 6.83 -10.48 10.53
C THR A 149 5.99 -9.95 9.36
N ASN A 150 5.23 -8.88 9.59
CA ASN A 150 4.27 -8.29 8.64
C ASN A 150 3.17 -9.28 8.25
N LEU A 151 2.69 -10.05 9.22
CA LEU A 151 1.65 -11.08 9.05
C LEU A 151 0.55 -10.91 10.09
N LEU A 152 -0.68 -11.18 9.65
CA LEU A 152 -1.83 -11.37 10.53
C LEU A 152 -2.04 -12.86 10.76
N ILE A 153 -2.11 -13.28 12.03
CA ILE A 153 -2.60 -14.61 12.39
C ILE A 153 -4.09 -14.50 12.65
N PHE A 154 -4.91 -15.25 11.92
CA PHE A 154 -6.37 -15.31 12.10
C PHE A 154 -6.87 -16.73 11.82
N ASP A 155 -7.65 -17.29 12.76
CA ASP A 155 -8.11 -18.70 12.70
C ASP A 155 -6.99 -19.72 12.45
N GLY A 156 -5.81 -19.49 13.03
CA GLY A 156 -4.64 -20.35 12.87
C GLY A 156 -3.96 -20.31 11.49
N LEU A 157 -4.29 -19.31 10.67
CA LEU A 157 -3.66 -19.08 9.37
C LEU A 157 -2.92 -17.74 9.34
N ASP A 158 -1.80 -17.71 8.60
CA ASP A 158 -1.06 -16.47 8.32
C ASP A 158 -1.64 -15.75 7.11
N TYR A 159 -1.78 -14.43 7.21
CA TYR A 159 -2.25 -13.56 6.13
C TYR A 159 -1.27 -12.40 5.88
N GLU A 160 -1.07 -12.10 4.61
CA GLU A 160 -0.27 -10.97 4.15
C GLU A 160 -1.15 -9.73 4.02
N PRO A 161 -0.73 -8.56 4.54
CA PRO A 161 -1.47 -7.32 4.36
C PRO A 161 -1.24 -6.79 2.94
N MET A 162 -2.32 -6.66 2.18
CA MET A 162 -2.33 -6.23 0.79
C MET A 162 -3.10 -4.92 0.65
N MET A 163 -2.51 -3.97 -0.05
CA MET A 163 -3.14 -2.69 -0.41
C MET A 163 -3.21 -2.52 -1.91
N LYS A 164 -4.18 -1.74 -2.36
CA LYS A 164 -4.29 -1.35 -3.76
C LYS A 164 -3.12 -0.47 -4.12
N SER A 165 -2.41 -0.80 -5.19
CA SER A 165 -1.31 0.04 -5.66
C SER A 165 -1.84 1.39 -6.10
N PRO A 166 -1.18 2.49 -5.68
CA PRO A 166 -1.58 3.82 -6.11
C PRO A 166 -1.31 3.99 -7.60
N THR A 167 -1.91 5.02 -8.20
CA THR A 167 -1.58 5.38 -9.58
C THR A 167 -0.21 6.05 -9.61
N ILE A 168 0.76 5.42 -10.31
CA ILE A 168 2.13 5.96 -10.42
C ILE A 168 2.39 6.50 -11.82
N THR A 169 2.95 7.70 -11.89
CA THR A 169 3.46 8.31 -13.12
C THR A 169 4.92 8.67 -12.96
N VAL A 170 5.74 8.32 -13.95
CA VAL A 170 7.14 8.72 -14.01
C VAL A 170 7.32 9.76 -15.11
N LYS A 171 8.04 10.84 -14.80
CA LYS A 171 8.49 11.85 -15.75
C LYS A 171 10.01 11.83 -15.82
N ALA A 172 10.55 12.02 -17.02
CA ALA A 172 11.97 12.13 -17.27
C ALA A 172 12.31 13.50 -17.84
N SER A 173 13.47 14.04 -17.48
CA SER A 173 14.04 15.27 -18.02
C SER A 173 15.51 15.09 -18.31
N ALA A 174 16.03 15.75 -19.34
CA ALA A 174 17.47 15.81 -19.62
C ALA A 174 18.13 17.09 -19.06
N ASP A 175 17.33 18.09 -18.71
CA ASP A 175 17.77 19.46 -18.45
C ASP A 175 17.17 20.07 -17.16
N LEU A 176 16.39 19.29 -16.40
CA LEU A 176 15.58 19.68 -15.23
C LEU A 176 14.48 20.72 -15.50
N LYS A 177 14.36 21.21 -16.73
CA LYS A 177 13.40 22.25 -17.12
C LYS A 177 12.21 21.64 -17.86
N SER A 178 12.50 20.69 -18.75
CA SER A 178 11.55 20.07 -19.65
C SER A 178 11.27 18.64 -19.20
N TRP A 179 10.06 18.38 -18.72
CA TRP A 179 9.66 17.08 -18.19
C TRP A 179 8.71 16.35 -19.15
N LYS A 180 9.06 15.13 -19.55
CA LYS A 180 8.24 14.27 -20.43
C LYS A 180 7.82 13.02 -19.69
N LYS A 181 6.54 12.64 -19.80
CA LYS A 181 6.03 11.39 -19.21
C LYS A 181 6.71 10.18 -19.87
N VAL A 182 7.14 9.23 -19.05
CA VAL A 182 7.61 7.92 -19.51
C VAL A 182 6.38 7.12 -19.94
N SER A 183 6.30 6.77 -21.23
CA SER A 183 5.09 6.22 -21.83
C SER A 183 4.91 4.71 -21.63
N ARG A 184 5.99 3.98 -21.34
CA ARG A 184 5.97 2.51 -21.14
C ARG A 184 6.58 2.15 -19.79
N LEU A 185 5.78 2.32 -18.74
CA LEU A 185 6.03 1.62 -17.48
C LEU A 185 5.65 0.15 -17.69
N GLU A 186 6.45 -0.77 -17.19
CA GLU A 186 6.00 -2.16 -17.02
C GLU A 186 4.81 -2.17 -16.06
N ALA A 187 3.94 -3.18 -16.20
CA ALA A 187 2.74 -3.27 -15.38
C ALA A 187 3.11 -3.24 -13.89
N VAL A 188 2.73 -2.15 -13.20
CA VAL A 188 2.80 -2.10 -11.74
C VAL A 188 1.78 -3.09 -11.22
N ALA A 189 2.18 -3.92 -10.26
CA ALA A 189 1.28 -4.89 -9.65
C ALA A 189 0.01 -4.17 -9.16
N LYS A 190 -1.17 -4.76 -9.36
CA LYS A 190 -2.45 -4.15 -8.96
C LYS A 190 -2.54 -3.89 -7.45
N ASN A 191 -1.91 -4.77 -6.68
CA ASN A 191 -1.81 -4.66 -5.22
C ASN A 191 -0.35 -4.84 -4.80
N PHE A 192 0.02 -4.27 -3.66
CA PHE A 192 1.32 -4.42 -3.02
C PHE A 192 1.16 -4.80 -1.55
N LYS A 193 2.24 -5.31 -0.94
CA LYS A 193 2.23 -5.64 0.48
C LYS A 193 2.38 -4.37 1.31
N TRP A 194 1.50 -4.14 2.29
CA TRP A 194 1.65 -3.02 3.22
C TRP A 194 3.02 -3.10 3.92
N GLY A 195 3.62 -1.94 4.17
CA GLY A 195 4.95 -1.82 4.77
C GLY A 195 6.11 -2.25 3.86
N LYS A 196 5.86 -2.63 2.59
CA LYS A 196 6.90 -2.98 1.61
C LYS A 196 6.95 -1.95 0.47
N PRO A 197 8.13 -1.69 -0.11
CA PRO A 197 8.26 -0.79 -1.26
C PRO A 197 7.53 -1.30 -2.50
N VAL A 198 7.00 -0.36 -3.29
CA VAL A 198 6.43 -0.61 -4.61
C VAL A 198 7.50 -0.37 -5.66
N ALA A 199 7.77 -1.37 -6.50
CA ALA A 199 8.70 -1.27 -7.60
C ALA A 199 8.01 -0.82 -8.89
N VAL A 200 8.62 0.14 -9.59
CA VAL A 200 8.20 0.65 -10.89
C VAL A 200 9.34 0.47 -11.87
N ARG A 201 9.09 -0.25 -12.96
CA ARG A 201 10.10 -0.59 -13.96
C ARG A 201 9.81 0.10 -15.29
N PHE A 202 10.86 0.57 -15.96
CA PHE A 202 10.75 1.11 -17.30
C PHE A 202 12.09 1.06 -18.04
N LYS A 203 12.02 1.00 -19.38
CA LYS A 203 13.22 1.00 -20.23
C LYS A 203 13.72 2.43 -20.50
N LEU A 204 15.03 2.60 -20.44
CA LEU A 204 15.72 3.79 -20.91
C LEU A 204 15.81 3.76 -22.43
N THR A 205 15.18 4.74 -23.08
CA THR A 205 15.21 4.88 -24.54
C THR A 205 16.46 5.56 -25.09
N ALA A 206 17.35 6.09 -24.25
CA ALA A 206 18.61 6.70 -24.67
C ALA A 206 19.66 6.68 -23.56
N ALA A 207 20.94 6.60 -23.94
CA ALA A 207 22.11 6.52 -23.05
C ALA A 207 22.53 7.86 -22.40
N ALA A 208 21.67 8.88 -22.42
CA ALA A 208 21.98 10.20 -21.87
C ALA A 208 21.56 10.30 -20.39
N GLN A 209 22.26 11.16 -19.64
CA GLN A 209 21.89 11.53 -18.27
C GLN A 209 20.44 12.03 -18.24
N ARG A 210 19.64 11.46 -17.35
CA ARG A 210 18.22 11.77 -17.21
C ARG A 210 17.85 11.87 -15.75
N TYR A 211 17.14 12.94 -15.43
CA TYR A 211 16.49 13.17 -14.15
C TYR A 211 15.11 12.55 -14.18
N PHE A 212 14.67 12.00 -13.05
CA PHE A 212 13.35 11.38 -12.95
C PHE A 212 12.55 12.01 -11.82
N VAL A 213 11.25 12.15 -12.06
CA VAL A 213 10.27 12.53 -11.05
C VAL A 213 9.21 11.46 -10.99
N ILE A 214 8.95 10.95 -9.78
CA ILE A 214 7.87 10.01 -9.52
C ILE A 214 6.72 10.80 -8.90
N GLN A 215 5.54 10.61 -9.49
CA GLN A 215 4.29 11.16 -8.97
C GLN A 215 3.39 10.00 -8.59
N ILE A 216 2.93 10.00 -7.35
CA ILE A 216 2.02 9.00 -6.80
C ILE A 216 0.71 9.71 -6.51
N TYR A 217 -0.39 9.12 -6.98
CA TYR A 217 -1.74 9.59 -6.75
C TYR A 217 -2.49 8.56 -5.92
N GLU A 218 -3.03 8.99 -4.79
CA GLU A 218 -4.02 8.23 -4.02
C GLU A 218 -5.34 8.25 -4.81
N ASP A 219 -5.99 7.09 -4.95
CA ASP A 219 -7.30 6.93 -5.61
C ASP A 219 -8.44 7.22 -4.61
#